data_AF-A0ABD4SAT0-F1
#
_entry.id   AF-A0ABD4SAT0-F1
#
_cell.length_a   1.000
_cell.length_b   1.000
_cell.length_c   1.000
_cell.angle_alpha   90.00
_cell.angle_beta   90.00
_cell.angle_gamma   90.00
#
_symmetry.space_group_name_H-M   'P 1'
#
loop_
_entity.id
_entity.type
_entity.pdbx_description
1 polymer ?
#
loop_
_entity_poly.entity_id
_entity_poly.type
_entity_poly.pdbx_seq_one_letter_code
_entity_poly.pdbx_strand_id
1 'polypeptide(L)'
;MEIHVDNQELREAVDQIMIDQGYLPMEDALGKRIGLDEFIKKYCPQHGKDWVKENIIYKYHPDWCKNANPGRGRSFEINEYRARQWMEDHWDEL
;
A
#
# COMPACT_ATOMS: atom_id res chain seq x y z
N MET A 1 -29.20 -32.41 15.63
CA MET A 1 -28.39 -31.26 16.07
C MET A 1 -28.44 -30.25 14.94
N GLU A 2 -29.26 -29.21 15.08
CA GLU A 2 -29.19 -28.05 14.20
C GLU A 2 -28.15 -27.11 14.80
N ILE A 3 -27.13 -26.77 14.02
CA ILE A 3 -26.15 -25.77 14.40
C ILE A 3 -26.72 -24.43 13.94
N HIS A 4 -27.19 -23.64 14.90
CA HIS A 4 -27.60 -22.27 14.63
C HIS A 4 -26.35 -21.42 14.72
N VAL A 5 -25.78 -21.06 13.58
CA VAL A 5 -24.64 -20.14 13.52
C VAL A 5 -25.20 -18.76 13.28
N ASP A 6 -24.90 -17.85 14.20
CA ASP A 6 -25.25 -16.45 14.04
C ASP A 6 -24.45 -15.83 12.88
N ASN A 7 -25.13 -15.14 11.97
CA ASN A 7 -24.49 -14.56 10.79
C ASN A 7 -23.47 -13.47 11.15
N GLN A 8 -23.61 -12.82 12.31
CA GLN A 8 -22.66 -11.82 12.80
C GLN A 8 -21.40 -12.50 13.31
N GLU A 9 -21.52 -13.56 14.11
CA GLU A 9 -20.36 -14.35 14.57
C GLU A 9 -19.58 -14.93 13.38
N LEU A 10 -20.28 -15.40 12.34
CA LEU A 10 -19.65 -15.91 11.13
C LEU A 10 -18.85 -14.81 10.40
N ARG A 11 -19.39 -13.59 10.37
CA ARG A 11 -18.74 -12.45 9.72
C ARG A 11 -17.50 -12.00 10.49
N GLU A 12 -17.58 -11.90 11.80
CA GLU A 12 -16.45 -11.55 12.67
C GLU A 12 -15.32 -12.58 12.56
N ALA A 13 -15.66 -13.88 12.50
CA ALA A 13 -14.68 -14.94 12.28
C ALA A 13 -13.97 -14.83 10.91
N VAL A 14 -14.71 -14.49 9.85
CA VAL A 14 -14.14 -14.27 8.51
C VAL A 14 -13.23 -13.05 8.50
N ASP A 15 -13.66 -11.94 9.09
CA ASP A 15 -12.86 -10.72 9.17
C ASP A 15 -11.55 -10.97 9.94
N GLN A 16 -11.62 -11.74 11.05
CA GLN A 16 -10.44 -12.12 11.82
C GLN A 16 -9.48 -13.01 11.02
N ILE A 17 -9.99 -14.01 10.28
CA ILE A 17 -9.17 -14.87 9.41
C ILE A 17 -8.50 -14.02 8.32
N MET A 18 -9.22 -13.05 7.74
CA MET A 18 -8.66 -12.15 6.74
C MET A 18 -7.50 -11.33 7.31
N ILE A 19 -7.66 -10.75 8.50
CA ILE A 19 -6.59 -10.02 9.19
C ILE A 19 -5.40 -10.93 9.47
N ASP A 20 -5.62 -12.13 10.01
CA ASP A 20 -4.57 -13.09 10.35
C ASP A 20 -3.78 -13.55 9.12
N GLN A 21 -4.42 -13.59 7.94
CA GLN A 21 -3.77 -13.87 6.65
C GLN A 21 -3.13 -12.63 6.00
N GLY A 22 -3.18 -11.47 6.64
CA GLY A 22 -2.56 -10.23 6.17
C GLY A 22 -3.42 -9.40 5.22
N TYR A 23 -4.71 -9.71 5.10
CA TYR A 23 -5.67 -8.87 4.41
C TYR A 23 -6.15 -7.76 5.35
N LEU A 24 -5.89 -6.52 4.98
CA LEU A 24 -6.35 -5.36 5.73
C LEU A 24 -7.75 -4.94 5.24
N PRO A 25 -8.66 -4.54 6.15
CA PRO A 25 -9.90 -3.88 5.77
C PRO A 25 -9.61 -2.69 4.84
N MET A 26 -10.40 -2.56 3.78
CA MET A 26 -10.19 -1.57 2.73
C MET A 26 -10.09 -0.14 3.29
N GLU A 27 -10.84 0.16 4.35
CA GLU A 27 -10.87 1.46 5.02
C GLU A 27 -9.55 1.81 5.74
N ASP A 28 -8.91 0.84 6.41
CA ASP A 28 -7.59 1.01 7.04
C ASP A 28 -6.47 1.13 6.00
N ALA A 29 -6.56 0.36 4.91
CA ALA A 29 -5.58 0.41 3.83
C ALA A 29 -5.62 1.74 3.06
N LEU A 30 -6.83 2.30 2.85
CA LEU A 30 -7.01 3.58 2.14
C LEU A 30 -6.45 4.78 2.90
N GLY A 31 -6.39 4.73 4.25
CA GLY A 31 -5.91 5.82 5.08
C GLY A 31 -4.40 5.84 5.34
N LYS A 32 -3.73 4.68 5.21
CA LYS A 32 -2.34 4.54 5.62
C LYS A 32 -1.38 5.26 4.66
N ARG A 33 -0.61 6.17 5.23
CA ARG A 33 0.44 6.91 4.53
C ARG A 33 1.81 6.48 5.02
N ILE A 34 2.70 6.15 4.08
CA ILE A 34 4.07 5.72 4.35
C ILE A 34 5.06 6.70 3.73
N GLY A 35 6.30 6.68 4.22
CA GLY A 35 7.41 7.43 3.63
C GLY A 35 8.05 6.70 2.45
N LEU A 36 8.88 7.42 1.69
CA LEU A 36 9.60 6.84 0.54
C LEU A 36 10.51 5.67 0.94
N ASP A 37 11.21 5.75 2.07
CA ASP A 37 12.13 4.68 2.50
C ASP A 37 11.37 3.39 2.87
N GLU A 38 10.17 3.52 3.45
CA GLU A 38 9.30 2.37 3.73
C GLU A 38 8.71 1.78 2.44
N PHE A 39 8.29 2.63 1.50
CA PHE A 39 7.81 2.20 0.18
C PHE A 39 8.88 1.40 -0.57
N ILE A 40 10.12 1.89 -0.60
CA ILE A 40 11.25 1.19 -1.25
C ILE A 40 11.46 -0.17 -0.61
N LYS A 41 11.50 -0.25 0.73
CA LYS A 41 11.73 -1.50 1.44
C LYS A 41 10.66 -2.55 1.16
N LYS A 42 9.40 -2.13 1.00
CA LYS A 42 8.26 -3.03 0.79
C LYS A 42 8.09 -3.46 -0.66
N TYR A 43 8.20 -2.54 -1.59
CA TYR A 43 7.76 -2.74 -2.97
C TYR A 43 8.90 -2.66 -3.99
N CYS A 44 10.05 -2.08 -3.64
CA CYS A 44 11.20 -1.94 -4.54
C CYS A 44 12.52 -2.37 -3.85
N PRO A 45 12.59 -3.53 -3.15
CA PRO A 45 13.73 -3.86 -2.29
C PRO A 45 15.06 -3.99 -3.03
N GLN A 46 15.02 -4.21 -4.35
CA GLN A 46 16.19 -4.33 -5.22
C GLN A 46 16.71 -2.98 -5.74
N HIS A 47 15.94 -1.91 -5.54
CA HIS A 47 16.23 -0.60 -6.13
C HIS A 47 16.56 0.44 -5.07
N GLY A 48 17.50 1.32 -5.41
CA GLY A 48 17.85 2.46 -4.59
C GLY A 48 16.82 3.59 -4.67
N LYS A 49 16.93 4.53 -3.73
CA LYS A 49 16.05 5.70 -3.62
C LYS A 49 16.00 6.55 -4.89
N ASP A 50 17.15 6.76 -5.53
CA ASP A 50 17.21 7.59 -6.72
C ASP A 50 16.58 6.90 -7.94
N TRP A 51 16.78 5.59 -8.08
CA TRP A 51 16.12 4.80 -9.10
C TRP A 51 14.60 4.87 -8.97
N VAL A 52 14.07 4.70 -7.75
CA VAL A 52 12.62 4.76 -7.50
C VAL A 52 12.05 6.15 -7.78
N LYS A 53 12.79 7.21 -7.43
CA LYS A 53 12.36 8.57 -7.77
C LYS A 53 12.30 8.76 -9.28
N GLU A 54 13.35 8.39 -10.00
CA GLU A 54 13.43 8.62 -11.45
C GLU A 54 12.42 7.77 -12.22
N ASN A 55 12.36 6.47 -11.93
CA ASN A 55 11.59 5.52 -12.74
C ASN A 55 10.13 5.38 -12.32
N ILE A 56 9.78 5.77 -11.09
CA ILE A 56 8.41 5.67 -10.58
C ILE A 56 7.84 7.06 -10.34
N ILE A 57 8.38 7.80 -9.38
CA ILE A 57 7.73 9.03 -8.87
C ILE A 57 7.78 10.19 -9.88
N TYR A 58 8.94 10.44 -10.48
CA TYR A 58 9.17 11.57 -11.39
C TYR A 58 8.73 11.25 -12.82
N LYS A 59 8.87 9.99 -13.25
CA LYS A 59 8.41 9.55 -14.57
C LYS A 59 6.89 9.53 -14.68
N TYR A 60 6.19 8.94 -13.70
CA TYR A 60 4.75 8.74 -13.80
C TYR A 60 3.91 9.77 -13.03
N HIS A 61 4.53 10.60 -12.17
CA HIS A 61 3.84 11.59 -11.35
C HIS A 61 2.56 11.04 -10.68
N PRO A 62 2.65 9.94 -9.93
CA PRO A 62 1.47 9.24 -9.46
C PRO A 62 0.64 10.06 -8.47
N ASP A 63 -0.69 9.99 -8.59
CA ASP A 63 -1.65 10.67 -7.72
C ASP A 63 -1.58 10.18 -6.26
N TRP A 64 -1.08 8.96 -6.05
CA TRP A 64 -0.87 8.35 -4.74
C TRP A 64 0.38 8.85 -4.01
N CYS A 65 1.26 9.59 -4.68
CA CYS A 65 2.46 10.18 -4.08
C CYS A 65 2.32 11.69 -3.93
N LYS A 66 2.17 12.19 -2.71
CA LYS A 66 2.22 13.63 -2.43
C LYS A 66 3.65 14.10 -2.21
N ASN A 67 3.87 15.38 -2.51
CA ASN A 67 5.18 16.03 -2.49
C ASN A 67 6.18 15.33 -3.42
N ALA A 68 5.79 15.00 -4.64
CA ALA A 68 6.68 14.42 -5.64
C ALA A 68 7.96 15.27 -5.86
N ASN A 69 7.91 16.58 -5.62
CA ASN A 69 9.11 17.42 -5.48
C ASN A 69 9.15 18.03 -4.07
N PRO A 70 9.66 17.32 -3.06
CA PRO A 70 9.76 17.88 -1.73
C PRO A 70 10.87 18.93 -1.74
N GLY A 71 10.52 20.19 -1.46
CA GLY A 71 11.51 21.20 -1.07
C GLY A 71 12.25 20.78 0.20
N ARG A 72 13.28 21.55 0.59
CA ARG A 72 14.03 21.29 1.84
C ARG A 72 13.07 21.11 3.02
N GLY A 73 13.17 19.96 3.69
CA GLY A 73 12.41 19.63 4.90
C GLY A 73 11.03 18.99 4.68
N ARG A 74 10.58 18.77 3.43
CA ARG A 74 9.36 18.00 3.16
C ARG A 74 9.71 16.54 2.84
N SER A 75 8.94 15.61 3.38
CA SER A 75 9.03 14.19 3.04
C SER A 75 7.99 13.81 1.99
N PHE A 76 8.30 12.77 1.23
CA PHE A 76 7.29 12.08 0.41
C PHE A 76 6.23 11.48 1.32
N GLU A 77 4.99 11.56 0.87
CA GLU A 77 3.86 10.96 1.56
C GLU A 77 3.11 10.09 0.55
N ILE A 78 3.20 8.77 0.74
CA ILE A 78 2.73 7.76 -0.21
C ILE A 78 1.52 7.07 0.39
N ASN A 79 0.40 7.04 -0.33
CA ASN A 79 -0.73 6.20 0.02
C ASN A 79 -0.36 4.74 -0.25
N GLU A 80 -0.21 3.93 0.80
CA GLU A 80 0.33 2.57 0.69
C GLU A 80 -0.53 1.68 -0.21
N TYR A 81 -1.85 1.72 -0.04
CA TYR A 81 -2.76 0.88 -0.80
C TYR A 81 -2.73 1.19 -2.30
N ARG A 82 -2.89 2.46 -2.67
CA ARG A 82 -2.86 2.86 -4.09
C ARG A 82 -1.50 2.63 -4.73
N ALA A 83 -0.41 2.87 -3.97
CA ALA A 83 0.93 2.61 -4.45
C ALA A 83 1.16 1.11 -4.69
N ARG A 84 0.66 0.23 -3.80
CA ARG A 84 0.70 -1.22 -3.99
C ARG A 84 -0.02 -1.64 -5.27
N GLN A 85 -1.27 -1.19 -5.48
CA GLN A 85 -2.03 -1.55 -6.68
C GLN A 85 -1.28 -1.12 -7.95
N TRP A 86 -0.76 0.11 -7.95
CA TRP A 86 0.00 0.61 -9.09
C TRP A 86 1.27 -0.22 -9.36
N MET A 87 1.99 -0.63 -8.31
CA MET A 87 3.15 -1.50 -8.43
C MET A 87 2.78 -2.88 -8.98
N GLU A 88 1.67 -3.49 -8.55
CA GLU A 88 1.19 -4.76 -9.10
C GLU A 88 0.87 -4.66 -10.60
N ASP A 89 0.31 -3.53 -11.04
CA ASP A 89 -0.06 -3.31 -12.45
C ASP A 89 1.14 -2.99 -13.37
N HIS A 90 2.23 -2.41 -12.85
CA HIS A 90 3.34 -1.89 -13.67
C HIS A 90 4.67 -2.59 -13.43
N TRP A 91 4.74 -3.60 -12.55
CA TRP A 91 6.00 -4.25 -12.16
C TRP A 91 6.78 -4.82 -13.34
N ASP A 92 6.10 -5.43 -14.30
CA ASP A 92 6.74 -6.04 -15.48
C ASP A 92 7.33 -5.01 -16.46
N GLU A 93 6.97 -3.72 -16.32
CA GLU A 93 7.42 -2.61 -17.17
C GLU A 93 8.54 -1.76 -16.54
N LEU A 94 8.89 -2.05 -15.28
CA LEU A 94 9.83 -1.30 -14.44
C LEU A 94 11.24 -1.91 -14.49
#